data_AF-A0A2G1X794-F1
#
_entry.id   AF-A0A2G1X794-F1
#
_cell.length_a   1.000
_cell.length_b   1.000
_cell.length_c   1.000
_cell.angle_alpha   90.00
_cell.angle_beta   90.00
_cell.angle_gamma   90.00
#
_symmetry.space_group_name_H-M   'P 1'
#
loop_
_entity.id
_entity.type
_entity.pdbx_description
1 polymer ?
#
loop_
_entity_poly.entity_id
_entity_poly.type
_entity_poly.pdbx_seq_one_letter_code
_entity_poly.pdbx_strand_id
1 'polypeptide(L)'
;VIAEHEVVPNTHASIEYDPDAGEITVQHRGGRTLPASELELQVGRTPADVQPADELDEFGPDDSFTVSVPPLSRVRLVWTGGDREHYLGGTTTARDAVAATYDADSEAMTIEYVGEQPANPERLRVSVNGAGDFGGREDDQESAFAAEHDELTTGDTITVDDVELDDTVVVSVHTEFENGSATSSIGHFSAAPRRGFVVD
;
A
#
# COMPACT_ATOMS: atom_id res chain seq x y z
N VAL A 1 -16.36 -42.30 2.65
CA VAL A 1 -16.00 -41.00 3.27
C VAL A 1 -16.02 -40.01 2.13
N ILE A 2 -17.05 -39.17 2.04
CA ILE A 2 -17.05 -38.06 1.08
C ILE A 2 -16.14 -37.03 1.75
N ALA A 3 -14.99 -36.72 1.14
CA ALA A 3 -14.19 -35.60 1.59
C ALA A 3 -15.07 -34.37 1.45
N GLU A 4 -15.32 -33.70 2.57
CA GLU A 4 -15.97 -32.40 2.60
C GLU A 4 -15.09 -31.48 1.76
N HIS A 5 -15.53 -31.17 0.54
CA HIS A 5 -14.77 -30.34 -0.37
C HIS A 5 -15.04 -28.90 0.03
N GLU A 6 -14.08 -28.28 0.71
CA GLU A 6 -14.13 -26.85 1.04
C GLU A 6 -14.37 -26.05 -0.24
N VAL A 7 -15.52 -25.39 -0.31
CA VAL A 7 -15.85 -24.49 -1.41
C VAL A 7 -15.40 -23.10 -1.02
N VAL A 8 -14.20 -22.75 -1.47
CA VAL A 8 -13.66 -21.39 -1.38
C VAL A 8 -14.68 -20.43 -1.99
N PRO A 9 -15.11 -19.38 -1.25
CA PRO A 9 -16.06 -18.43 -1.78
C PRO A 9 -15.44 -17.64 -2.94
N ASN A 10 -16.22 -17.46 -4.00
CA ASN A 10 -15.90 -16.55 -5.11
C ASN A 10 -16.27 -15.09 -4.77
N THR A 11 -16.14 -14.72 -3.50
CA THR A 11 -16.49 -13.40 -2.98
C THR A 11 -15.34 -12.44 -3.19
N HIS A 12 -15.68 -11.23 -3.65
CA HIS A 12 -14.73 -10.18 -3.94
C HIS A 12 -15.14 -8.91 -3.22
N ALA A 13 -14.17 -8.25 -2.59
CA ALA A 13 -14.34 -6.97 -1.95
C ALA A 13 -13.45 -5.91 -2.63
N SER A 14 -13.98 -4.69 -2.79
CA SER A 14 -13.16 -3.52 -3.05
C SER A 14 -12.90 -2.79 -1.75
N ILE A 15 -11.68 -2.29 -1.58
CA ILE A 15 -11.31 -1.43 -0.46
C ILE A 15 -10.82 -0.11 -1.04
N GLU A 16 -11.49 0.97 -0.69
CA GLU A 16 -11.14 2.34 -1.08
C GLU A 16 -10.69 3.10 0.17
N TYR A 17 -9.70 3.98 0.02
CA TYR A 17 -9.15 4.77 1.13
C TYR A 17 -9.54 6.24 0.95
N ASP A 18 -10.09 6.81 2.00
CA ASP A 18 -10.39 8.24 2.11
C ASP A 18 -9.24 8.95 2.86
N PRO A 19 -8.42 9.77 2.16
CA PRO A 19 -7.28 10.44 2.75
C PRO A 19 -7.65 11.62 3.65
N ASP A 20 -8.83 12.20 3.49
CA ASP A 20 -9.31 13.29 4.35
C ASP A 20 -9.74 12.75 5.74
N ALA A 21 -10.43 11.60 5.75
CA ALA A 21 -10.98 10.98 6.96
C ALA A 21 -10.02 10.00 7.64
N GLY A 22 -9.07 9.41 6.91
CA GLY A 22 -8.21 8.35 7.46
C GLY A 22 -8.89 7.02 7.60
N GLU A 23 -9.84 6.76 6.72
CA GLU A 23 -10.68 5.58 6.79
C GLU A 23 -10.64 4.81 5.48
N ILE A 24 -10.77 3.49 5.58
CA ILE A 24 -11.10 2.67 4.43
C ILE A 24 -12.57 2.36 4.42
N THR A 25 -13.15 2.34 3.23
CA THR A 25 -14.47 1.76 2.99
C THR A 25 -14.30 0.43 2.28
N VAL A 26 -14.75 -0.64 2.92
CA VAL A 26 -14.77 -1.99 2.36
C VAL A 26 -16.17 -2.23 1.82
N GLN A 27 -16.27 -2.57 0.54
CA GLN A 27 -17.54 -2.81 -0.14
C GLN A 27 -17.53 -4.18 -0.82
N HIS A 28 -18.61 -4.93 -0.67
CA HIS A 28 -18.81 -6.17 -1.39
C HIS A 28 -19.04 -5.89 -2.89
N ARG A 29 -18.21 -6.48 -3.76
CA ARG A 29 -18.29 -6.29 -5.22
C ARG A 29 -18.94 -7.44 -5.97
N GLY A 30 -19.11 -8.59 -5.34
CA GLY A 30 -19.76 -9.74 -5.95
C GLY A 30 -19.35 -11.06 -5.32
N GLY A 31 -20.13 -12.10 -5.58
CA GLY A 31 -19.95 -13.43 -5.01
C GLY A 31 -21.06 -13.78 -4.02
N ARG A 32 -20.76 -14.73 -3.12
CA ARG A 32 -21.73 -15.18 -2.11
C ARG A 32 -21.64 -14.31 -0.85
N THR A 33 -22.77 -14.16 -0.15
CA THR A 33 -22.78 -13.60 1.20
C THR A 33 -21.95 -14.49 2.12
N LEU A 34 -21.14 -13.85 2.96
CA LEU A 34 -20.31 -14.51 3.97
C LEU A 34 -20.68 -14.00 5.35
N PRO A 35 -20.75 -14.85 6.39
CA PRO A 35 -20.89 -14.37 7.75
C PRO A 35 -19.66 -13.53 8.12
N ALA A 36 -19.88 -12.38 8.73
CA ALA A 36 -18.80 -11.44 9.04
C ALA A 36 -17.81 -12.04 10.07
N SER A 37 -18.25 -13.00 10.88
CA SER A 37 -17.42 -13.78 11.80
C SER A 37 -16.42 -14.72 11.11
N GLU A 38 -16.60 -15.02 9.83
CA GLU A 38 -15.63 -15.75 9.00
C GLU A 38 -14.75 -14.80 8.18
N LEU A 39 -14.83 -13.50 8.43
CA LEU A 39 -14.01 -12.50 7.76
C LEU A 39 -13.07 -11.86 8.76
N GLU A 40 -11.84 -11.63 8.33
CA GLU A 40 -10.85 -10.89 9.11
C GLU A 40 -10.30 -9.74 8.27
N LEU A 41 -10.37 -8.54 8.83
CA LEU A 41 -9.70 -7.36 8.29
C LEU A 41 -8.31 -7.28 8.91
N GLN A 42 -7.28 -7.29 8.06
CA GLN A 42 -5.89 -7.23 8.48
C GLN A 42 -5.23 -5.92 8.02
N VAL A 43 -4.56 -5.22 8.92
CA VAL A 43 -3.65 -4.10 8.66
C VAL A 43 -2.23 -4.60 8.87
N GLY A 44 -1.42 -4.65 7.81
CA GLY A 44 -0.04 -5.14 7.89
C GLY A 44 0.11 -6.62 8.27
N ARG A 45 -0.91 -7.44 7.98
CA ARG A 45 -1.08 -8.84 8.44
C ARG A 45 -1.43 -9.02 9.92
N THR A 46 -1.67 -7.94 10.65
CA THR A 46 -2.24 -7.99 12.00
C THR A 46 -3.73 -7.72 11.92
N PRO A 47 -4.59 -8.40 12.68
CA PRO A 47 -6.01 -8.06 12.77
C PRO A 47 -6.18 -6.57 13.12
N ALA A 48 -7.04 -5.88 12.38
CA ALA A 48 -7.45 -4.51 12.68
C ALA A 48 -8.19 -4.43 14.02
N ASP A 49 -8.21 -3.25 14.64
CA ASP A 49 -8.94 -3.01 15.89
C ASP A 49 -10.46 -3.18 15.73
N VAL A 50 -11.00 -2.83 14.56
CA VAL A 50 -12.40 -3.04 14.20
C VAL A 50 -12.48 -4.15 13.16
N GLN A 51 -13.17 -5.23 13.49
CA GLN A 51 -13.38 -6.35 12.58
C GLN A 51 -14.73 -6.22 11.86
N PRO A 52 -14.89 -6.90 10.70
CA PRO A 52 -16.16 -6.90 10.00
C PRO A 52 -17.32 -7.38 10.89
N ALA A 53 -17.05 -8.32 11.79
CA ALA A 53 -18.02 -8.88 12.72
C ALA A 53 -18.49 -7.92 13.82
N ASP A 54 -17.79 -6.81 14.04
CA ASP A 54 -18.22 -5.77 14.99
C ASP A 54 -19.29 -4.85 14.38
N GLU A 55 -19.23 -4.64 13.06
CA GLU A 55 -20.11 -3.71 12.34
C GLU A 55 -21.25 -4.42 11.58
N LEU A 56 -21.02 -5.67 11.17
CA LEU A 56 -21.93 -6.45 10.34
C LEU A 56 -22.11 -7.86 10.91
N ASP A 57 -23.30 -8.43 10.75
CA ASP A 57 -23.54 -9.86 10.98
C ASP A 57 -23.11 -10.70 9.75
N GLU A 58 -23.38 -10.19 8.56
CA GLU A 58 -23.08 -10.81 7.27
C GLU A 58 -22.56 -9.76 6.28
N PHE A 59 -21.70 -10.19 5.35
CA PHE A 59 -21.13 -9.37 4.30
C PHE A 59 -21.66 -9.87 2.95
N GLY A 60 -22.74 -9.23 2.49
CA GLY A 60 -23.44 -9.56 1.26
C GLY A 60 -23.39 -8.44 0.21
N PRO A 61 -24.11 -8.61 -0.91
CA PRO A 61 -24.27 -7.58 -1.92
C PRO A 61 -24.81 -6.27 -1.31
N ASP A 62 -24.21 -5.15 -1.70
CA ASP A 62 -24.53 -3.80 -1.20
C ASP A 62 -24.13 -3.52 0.26
N ASP A 63 -23.56 -4.49 0.98
CA ASP A 63 -22.96 -4.24 2.29
C ASP A 63 -21.62 -3.52 2.14
N SER A 64 -21.42 -2.55 3.03
CA SER A 64 -20.17 -1.84 3.20
C SER A 64 -19.98 -1.46 4.65
N PHE A 65 -18.73 -1.43 5.08
CA PHE A 65 -18.35 -0.94 6.41
C PHE A 65 -17.10 -0.08 6.28
N THR A 66 -16.92 0.81 7.25
CA THR A 66 -15.83 1.79 7.28
C THR A 66 -14.98 1.55 8.51
N VAL A 67 -13.66 1.58 8.35
CA VAL A 67 -12.71 1.39 9.45
C VAL A 67 -11.61 2.43 9.35
N SER A 68 -11.32 3.11 10.45
CA SER A 68 -10.18 4.00 10.54
C SER A 68 -8.89 3.19 10.49
N VAL A 69 -7.99 3.55 9.57
CA VAL A 69 -6.73 2.85 9.37
C VAL A 69 -5.60 3.85 9.12
N PRO A 70 -4.40 3.59 9.64
CA PRO A 70 -3.30 4.52 9.46
C PRO A 70 -2.90 4.64 7.97
N PRO A 71 -2.44 5.82 7.53
CA PRO A 71 -1.90 5.99 6.18
C PRO A 71 -0.69 5.07 5.96
N LEU A 72 -0.35 4.85 4.70
CA LEU A 72 0.80 4.02 4.28
C LEU A 72 0.76 2.62 4.89
N SER A 73 -0.42 2.01 4.94
CA SER A 73 -0.65 0.69 5.50
C SER A 73 -1.24 -0.23 4.47
N ARG A 74 -0.78 -1.48 4.45
CA ARG A 74 -1.39 -2.51 3.62
C ARG A 74 -2.61 -3.08 4.32
N VAL A 75 -3.78 -2.94 3.71
CA VAL A 75 -5.03 -3.47 4.25
C VAL A 75 -5.55 -4.61 3.38
N ARG A 76 -5.99 -5.70 4.02
CA ARG A 76 -6.48 -6.90 3.34
C ARG A 76 -7.71 -7.42 4.06
N LEU A 77 -8.69 -7.86 3.29
CA LEU A 77 -9.82 -8.63 3.77
C LEU A 77 -9.57 -10.10 3.40
N VAL A 78 -9.59 -10.98 4.40
CA VAL A 78 -9.45 -12.42 4.21
C VAL A 78 -10.66 -13.15 4.76
N TRP A 79 -10.99 -14.29 4.14
CA TRP A 79 -11.97 -15.25 4.65
C TRP A 79 -11.23 -16.35 5.42
N THR A 80 -11.70 -16.61 6.63
CA THR A 80 -11.13 -17.52 7.63
C THR A 80 -12.06 -18.70 7.98
N GLY A 81 -13.21 -18.82 7.30
CA GLY A 81 -14.18 -19.89 7.52
C GLY A 81 -13.76 -21.28 7.01
N GLY A 82 -12.54 -21.40 6.47
CA GLY A 82 -11.97 -22.63 5.93
C GLY A 82 -10.72 -23.12 6.65
N ASP A 83 -10.15 -24.23 6.20
CA ASP A 83 -8.85 -24.77 6.61
C ASP A 83 -7.69 -23.81 6.35
N ARG A 84 -7.87 -22.86 5.41
CA ARG A 84 -6.88 -21.84 5.08
C ARG A 84 -7.53 -20.47 4.90
N GLU A 85 -6.74 -19.43 5.15
CA GLU A 85 -7.14 -18.06 4.83
C GLU A 85 -7.21 -17.84 3.32
N HIS A 86 -8.26 -17.15 2.85
CA HIS A 86 -8.43 -16.80 1.45
C HIS A 86 -8.58 -15.30 1.26
N TYR A 87 -7.77 -14.74 0.35
CA TYR A 87 -7.80 -13.31 0.05
C TYR A 87 -9.05 -12.91 -0.76
N LEU A 88 -9.84 -11.99 -0.22
CA LEU A 88 -11.07 -11.48 -0.86
C LEU A 88 -10.86 -10.11 -1.53
N GLY A 89 -9.95 -9.30 -0.98
CA GLY A 89 -9.70 -7.94 -1.44
C GLY A 89 -8.66 -7.23 -0.57
N GLY A 90 -8.14 -6.11 -1.06
CA GLY A 90 -7.06 -5.42 -0.37
C GLY A 90 -6.58 -4.20 -1.13
N THR A 91 -6.03 -3.25 -0.38
CA THR A 91 -5.43 -2.03 -0.91
C THR A 91 -4.24 -1.62 -0.06
N THR A 92 -3.47 -0.65 -0.56
CA THR A 92 -2.48 0.07 0.27
C THR A 92 -3.08 1.45 0.48
N THR A 93 -3.16 1.92 1.71
CA THR A 93 -3.68 3.26 2.00
C THR A 93 -2.69 4.32 1.54
N ALA A 94 -3.22 5.50 1.22
CA ALA A 94 -2.43 6.67 0.85
C ALA A 94 -1.43 6.43 -0.32
N ARG A 95 -1.84 5.70 -1.38
CA ARG A 95 -0.95 5.46 -2.54
C ARG A 95 -0.54 6.75 -3.24
N ASP A 96 -1.46 7.69 -3.32
CA ASP A 96 -1.29 8.99 -3.97
C ASP A 96 -0.71 10.04 -3.00
N ALA A 97 -0.29 9.65 -1.78
CA ALA A 97 0.28 10.56 -0.79
C ALA A 97 1.75 10.92 -1.06
N VAL A 98 2.28 10.57 -2.24
CA VAL A 98 3.66 10.87 -2.60
C VAL A 98 3.71 11.44 -4.01
N ALA A 99 4.37 12.58 -4.16
CA ALA A 99 4.70 13.19 -5.43
C ALA A 99 6.22 13.17 -5.63
N ALA A 100 6.67 13.19 -6.88
CA ALA A 100 8.09 13.33 -7.18
C ALA A 100 8.31 14.29 -8.34
N THR A 101 9.38 15.06 -8.25
CA THR A 101 9.85 15.98 -9.29
C THR A 101 11.32 15.70 -9.57
N TYR A 102 11.69 15.64 -10.84
CA TYR A 102 13.06 15.43 -11.28
C TYR A 102 13.69 16.75 -11.74
N ASP A 103 14.91 17.01 -11.27
CA ASP A 103 15.74 18.14 -11.69
C ASP A 103 16.90 17.63 -12.55
N ALA A 104 16.90 18.02 -13.83
CA ALA A 104 17.89 17.54 -14.80
C ALA A 104 19.24 18.26 -14.68
N ASP A 105 19.28 19.45 -14.07
CA ASP A 105 20.53 20.20 -13.85
C ASP A 105 21.36 19.59 -12.72
N SER A 106 20.67 19.04 -11.71
CA SER A 106 21.28 18.44 -10.52
C SER A 106 21.29 16.91 -10.54
N GLU A 107 20.69 16.29 -11.57
CA GLU A 107 20.54 14.83 -11.69
C GLU A 107 19.93 14.21 -10.43
N ALA A 108 18.92 14.90 -9.87
CA ALA A 108 18.33 14.57 -8.58
C ALA A 108 16.80 14.50 -8.66
N MET A 109 16.21 13.59 -7.91
CA MET A 109 14.75 13.49 -7.76
C MET A 109 14.34 13.88 -6.35
N THR A 110 13.51 14.92 -6.24
CA THR A 110 12.87 15.30 -4.99
C THR A 110 11.55 14.55 -4.86
N ILE A 111 11.37 13.87 -3.73
CA ILE A 111 10.15 13.15 -3.39
C ILE A 111 9.48 13.89 -2.24
N GLU A 112 8.22 14.28 -2.42
CA GLU A 112 7.41 15.03 -1.47
C GLU A 112 6.26 14.16 -0.94
N TYR A 113 6.07 14.18 0.38
CA TYR A 113 4.87 13.66 1.01
C TYR A 113 3.73 14.67 0.88
N VAL A 114 2.73 14.32 0.07
CA VAL A 114 1.53 15.13 -0.18
C VAL A 114 0.30 14.61 0.55
N GLY A 115 0.47 13.59 1.40
CA GLY A 115 -0.61 13.04 2.21
C GLY A 115 -1.12 14.04 3.26
N GLU A 116 -2.42 14.03 3.49
CA GLU A 116 -3.10 14.95 4.42
C GLU A 116 -3.00 14.49 5.88
N GLN A 117 -2.80 13.19 6.10
CA GLN A 117 -2.64 12.62 7.43
C GLN A 117 -1.16 12.43 7.80
N PRO A 118 -0.81 12.59 9.09
CA PRO A 118 0.52 12.26 9.55
C PRO A 118 0.82 10.77 9.38
N ALA A 119 2.02 10.44 8.93
CA ALA A 119 2.42 9.05 8.70
C ALA A 119 3.81 8.74 9.27
N ASN A 120 4.04 7.46 9.61
CA ASN A 120 5.36 7.04 10.05
C ASN A 120 6.32 6.93 8.84
N PRO A 121 7.43 7.70 8.82
CA PRO A 121 8.40 7.69 7.73
C PRO A 121 9.12 6.35 7.53
N GLU A 122 9.25 5.52 8.57
CA GLU A 122 9.86 4.18 8.50
C GLU A 122 9.11 3.24 7.55
N ARG A 123 7.82 3.52 7.30
CA ARG A 123 6.98 2.75 6.37
C ARG A 123 7.29 3.04 4.91
N LEU A 124 7.93 4.16 4.59
CA LEU A 124 8.33 4.43 3.20
C LEU A 124 9.71 3.88 2.93
N ARG A 125 9.85 3.21 1.80
CA ARG A 125 11.14 2.85 1.21
C ARG A 125 11.23 3.46 -0.16
N VAL A 126 12.41 3.94 -0.49
CA VAL A 126 12.73 4.48 -1.80
C VAL A 126 13.84 3.61 -2.39
N SER A 127 13.65 3.20 -3.64
CA SER A 127 14.61 2.38 -4.36
C SER A 127 14.78 2.93 -5.76
N VAL A 128 16.01 3.05 -6.22
CA VAL A 128 16.33 3.48 -7.59
C VAL A 128 16.57 2.22 -8.43
N ASN A 129 15.81 2.05 -9.51
CA ASN A 129 15.99 0.97 -10.47
C ASN A 129 16.59 1.56 -11.74
N GLY A 130 17.87 1.29 -11.99
CA GLY A 130 18.59 1.72 -13.18
C GLY A 130 19.06 0.56 -14.06
N ALA A 131 19.31 0.83 -15.34
CA ALA A 131 19.75 -0.18 -16.30
C ALA A 131 21.17 -0.73 -16.02
N GLY A 132 21.93 -0.07 -15.14
CA GLY A 132 23.32 -0.40 -14.80
C GLY A 132 23.55 -1.01 -13.42
N ASP A 133 22.58 -0.97 -12.49
CA ASP A 133 22.82 -1.42 -11.12
C ASP A 133 22.38 -2.87 -10.89
N PHE A 134 23.39 -3.74 -10.77
CA PHE A 134 23.24 -5.05 -10.15
C PHE A 134 23.76 -4.96 -8.70
N GLY A 135 22.95 -4.40 -7.80
CA GLY A 135 22.97 -4.77 -6.39
C GLY A 135 23.52 -3.74 -5.40
N GLY A 136 22.73 -2.71 -5.11
CA GLY A 136 22.63 -2.16 -3.75
C GLY A 136 21.72 -3.04 -2.89
N ARG A 137 22.27 -3.76 -1.90
CA ARG A 137 21.55 -4.65 -0.97
C ARG A 137 20.24 -4.01 -0.44
N GLU A 138 19.12 -4.65 -0.75
CA GLU A 138 17.75 -4.18 -0.52
C GLU A 138 17.26 -4.33 0.93
N ASP A 139 18.08 -4.84 1.86
CA ASP A 139 17.56 -5.38 3.13
C ASP A 139 17.85 -4.57 4.41
N ASP A 140 18.75 -3.57 4.39
CA ASP A 140 19.22 -2.88 5.63
C ASP A 140 19.27 -1.33 5.53
N GLN A 141 18.66 -0.73 4.51
CA GLN A 141 18.67 0.72 4.37
C GLN A 141 17.52 1.33 5.17
N GLU A 142 17.89 2.03 6.25
CA GLU A 142 17.05 2.98 6.99
C GLU A 142 16.23 3.82 6.01
N SER A 143 14.97 4.11 6.35
CA SER A 143 14.08 4.81 5.41
C SER A 143 14.70 6.18 5.14
N ALA A 144 14.87 6.56 3.88
CA ALA A 144 15.40 7.88 3.54
C ALA A 144 14.55 8.99 4.18
N PHE A 145 13.23 8.77 4.27
CA PHE A 145 12.35 9.64 5.03
C PHE A 145 12.61 9.60 6.53
N ALA A 146 12.83 8.42 7.12
CA ALA A 146 13.08 8.30 8.57
C ALA A 146 14.44 8.85 9.00
N ALA A 147 15.40 8.93 8.07
CA ALA A 147 16.69 9.56 8.31
C ALA A 147 16.58 11.09 8.43
N GLU A 148 15.60 11.71 7.78
CA GLU A 148 15.40 13.16 7.76
C GLU A 148 14.24 13.64 8.64
N HIS A 149 13.23 12.79 8.84
CA HIS A 149 11.97 13.12 9.50
C HIS A 149 11.59 12.07 10.54
N ASP A 150 11.13 12.51 11.71
CA ASP A 150 10.55 11.63 12.74
C ASP A 150 9.08 11.31 12.47
N GLU A 151 8.37 12.19 11.76
CA GLU A 151 6.96 12.07 11.35
C GLU A 151 6.79 12.75 9.98
N LEU A 152 6.01 12.15 9.08
CA LEU A 152 5.70 12.75 7.79
C LEU A 152 4.43 13.58 7.85
N THR A 153 4.53 14.82 7.43
CA THR A 153 3.46 15.80 7.27
C THR A 153 3.47 16.39 5.85
N THR A 154 2.35 16.96 5.43
CA THR A 154 2.21 17.49 4.07
C THR A 154 3.32 18.50 3.75
N GLY A 155 4.05 18.25 2.66
CA GLY A 155 5.17 19.07 2.20
C GLY A 155 6.54 18.59 2.68
N ASP A 156 6.63 17.53 3.48
CA ASP A 156 7.92 16.94 3.85
C ASP A 156 8.57 16.29 2.63
N THR A 157 9.83 16.65 2.38
CA THR A 157 10.56 16.20 1.20
C THR A 157 11.84 15.48 1.57
N ILE A 158 12.26 14.58 0.70
CA ILE A 158 13.63 14.05 0.65
C ILE A 158 14.19 14.23 -0.76
N THR A 159 15.52 14.23 -0.87
CA THR A 159 16.19 14.28 -2.18
C THR A 159 16.95 12.98 -2.42
N VAL A 160 16.77 12.43 -3.62
CA VAL A 160 17.53 11.28 -4.13
C VAL A 160 18.49 11.81 -5.19
N ASP A 161 19.76 11.89 -4.84
CA ASP A 161 20.83 12.25 -5.77
C ASP A 161 21.20 11.07 -6.70
N ASP A 162 21.97 11.36 -7.75
CA ASP A 162 22.52 10.36 -8.69
C ASP A 162 21.44 9.57 -9.44
N VAL A 163 20.39 10.26 -9.90
CA VAL A 163 19.30 9.66 -10.67
C VAL A 163 19.49 9.97 -12.16
N GLU A 164 19.88 8.95 -12.92
CA GLU A 164 20.08 9.05 -14.36
C GLU A 164 18.74 9.10 -15.12
N LEU A 165 18.76 9.63 -16.35
CA LEU A 165 17.55 9.81 -17.16
C LEU A 165 16.80 8.50 -17.52
N ASP A 166 17.45 7.34 -17.42
CA ASP A 166 16.82 6.03 -17.64
C ASP A 166 16.35 5.38 -16.33
N ASP A 167 16.63 6.00 -15.18
CA ASP A 167 16.31 5.44 -13.89
C ASP A 167 14.83 5.62 -13.53
N THR A 168 14.36 4.68 -12.73
CA THR A 168 13.03 4.69 -12.14
C THR A 168 13.14 4.63 -10.63
N VAL A 169 12.76 5.71 -9.98
CA VAL A 169 12.62 5.78 -8.53
C VAL A 169 11.28 5.18 -8.14
N VAL A 170 11.32 4.14 -7.30
CA VAL A 170 10.18 3.40 -6.82
C VAL A 170 9.98 3.71 -5.35
N VAL A 171 8.82 4.26 -5.02
CA VAL A 171 8.40 4.48 -3.64
C VAL A 171 7.48 3.35 -3.24
N SER A 172 7.79 2.70 -2.14
CA SER A 172 7.06 1.55 -1.64
C SER A 172 6.73 1.67 -0.16
N VAL A 173 5.57 1.15 0.21
CA VAL A 173 5.22 0.91 1.62
C VAL A 173 5.84 -0.40 2.06
N HIS A 174 6.66 -0.34 3.09
CA HIS A 174 7.24 -1.47 3.81
C HIS A 174 6.45 -1.71 5.08
N THR A 175 6.09 -2.97 5.31
CA THR A 175 5.36 -3.39 6.50
C THR A 175 6.04 -4.61 7.08
N GLU A 176 6.49 -4.48 8.33
CA GLU A 176 7.08 -5.56 9.11
C GLU A 176 6.02 -6.30 9.91
N PHE A 177 6.19 -7.60 10.06
CA PHE A 177 5.37 -8.49 10.88
C PHE A 177 6.26 -9.56 11.51
N GLU A 178 5.73 -10.31 12.48
CA GLU A 178 6.52 -11.20 13.34
C GLU A 178 7.44 -12.21 12.61
N ASN A 179 7.10 -12.56 11.36
CA ASN A 179 7.81 -13.56 10.57
C ASN A 179 8.34 -13.04 9.23
N GLY A 180 8.47 -11.71 9.06
CA GLY A 180 9.06 -11.13 7.86
C GLY A 180 8.55 -9.72 7.55
N SER A 181 8.77 -9.30 6.31
CA SER A 181 8.30 -8.01 5.82
C SER A 181 7.59 -8.16 4.48
N ALA A 182 6.78 -7.18 4.13
CA ALA A 182 6.15 -7.06 2.84
C ALA A 182 6.30 -5.64 2.32
N THR A 183 6.71 -5.55 1.06
CA THR A 183 6.82 -4.28 0.34
C THR A 183 5.69 -4.18 -0.67
N SER A 184 5.11 -3.00 -0.84
CA SER A 184 4.09 -2.72 -1.83
C SER A 184 4.33 -1.35 -2.45
N SER A 185 4.68 -1.34 -3.73
CA SER A 185 4.94 -0.11 -4.49
C SER A 185 3.69 0.76 -4.56
N ILE A 186 3.85 2.03 -4.26
CA ILE A 186 2.79 3.04 -4.30
C ILE A 186 3.02 4.08 -5.40
N GLY A 187 4.28 4.30 -5.80
CA GLY A 187 4.63 5.22 -6.89
C GLY A 187 5.83 4.73 -7.70
N HIS A 188 5.78 4.96 -9.00
CA HIS A 188 6.89 4.76 -9.93
C HIS A 188 7.16 6.07 -10.67
N PHE A 189 8.32 6.66 -10.40
CA PHE A 189 8.72 7.96 -10.93
C PHE A 189 9.93 7.78 -11.82
N SER A 190 9.74 7.98 -13.12
CA SER A 190 10.83 7.90 -14.08
C SER A 190 11.46 9.27 -14.24
N ALA A 191 12.78 9.32 -14.22
CA ALA A 191 13.54 10.51 -14.61
C ALA A 191 13.43 10.78 -16.12
N ALA A 192 13.04 9.78 -16.91
CA ALA A 192 12.78 9.95 -18.32
C ALA A 192 11.55 10.87 -18.52
N PRO A 193 11.67 11.97 -19.27
CA PRO A 193 10.50 12.68 -19.73
C PRO A 193 9.65 11.73 -20.57
N ARG A 194 8.40 11.51 -20.15
CA ARG A 194 7.40 10.74 -20.91
C ARG A 194 7.26 11.41 -22.29
N ARG A 195 7.92 10.85 -23.32
CA ARG A 195 8.02 11.30 -24.73
C ARG A 195 7.02 12.40 -25.19
N GLY A 196 7.41 13.43 -25.95
CA GLY A 196 8.54 13.43 -26.87
C GLY A 196 8.87 14.78 -27.53
N PHE A 197 9.99 14.73 -28.24
CA PHE A 197 10.54 15.73 -29.14
C PHE A 197 9.47 16.39 -30.01
N VAL A 198 9.33 17.70 -29.91
CA VAL A 198 8.86 18.51 -31.05
C VAL A 198 10.06 18.62 -31.99
N VAL A 199 9.99 17.91 -33.11
CA VAL A 199 10.85 18.18 -34.26
C VAL A 199 10.12 19.23 -35.08
N ASP A 200 10.71 20.41 -35.22
CA ASP A 200 10.29 21.43 -36.20
C ASP A 200 10.64 20.98 -37.63
#